data_AF-A0A1V3TZN5-F1
#
_entry.id   AF-A0A1V3TZN5-F1
#
_cell.length_a   1.000
_cell.length_b   1.000
_cell.length_c   1.000
_cell.angle_alpha   90.00
_cell.angle_beta   90.00
_cell.angle_gamma   90.00
#
_symmetry.space_group_name_H-M   'P 1'
#
loop_
_entity.id
_entity.type
_entity.pdbx_description
1 polymer ?
#
loop_
_entity_poly.entity_id
_entity_poly.type
_entity_poly.pdbx_seq_one_letter_code
_entity_poly.pdbx_strand_id
1 'polypeptide(L)'
;MRKKALSLALGIILILYIVILSSFTALSSGNPGFGNSTDWSGNCQWTGGCGASANGIEMGVETFYLFWIPMSSVPVQRTCVPDSPPCGPVEKTESLDEKI
;
A
#
# COMPACT_ATOMS: atom_id res chain seq x y z
N MET A 1 -12.18 -51.08 -13.97
CA MET A 1 -12.60 -49.78 -13.41
C MET A 1 -11.55 -49.08 -12.53
N ARG A 2 -10.64 -49.79 -11.84
CA ARG A 2 -9.64 -49.20 -10.90
C ARG A 2 -8.61 -48.23 -11.50
N LYS A 3 -8.19 -48.41 -12.76
CA LYS A 3 -7.15 -47.56 -13.40
C LYS A 3 -7.60 -46.11 -13.64
N LYS A 4 -8.90 -45.88 -13.93
CA LYS A 4 -9.46 -44.53 -14.15
C LYS A 4 -9.51 -43.71 -12.86
N ALA A 5 -9.86 -44.35 -11.73
CA ALA A 5 -9.89 -43.69 -10.42
C ALA A 5 -8.49 -43.28 -9.94
N LEU A 6 -7.48 -44.12 -10.20
CA LEU A 6 -6.09 -43.82 -9.84
C LEU A 6 -5.53 -42.62 -10.65
N SER A 7 -5.83 -42.57 -11.94
CA SER A 7 -5.42 -41.46 -12.81
C SER A 7 -6.07 -40.13 -12.41
N LEU A 8 -7.32 -40.18 -11.94
CA LEU A 8 -8.06 -38.99 -11.52
C LEU A 8 -7.56 -38.47 -10.17
N ALA A 9 -7.25 -39.36 -9.23
CA ALA A 9 -6.61 -39.01 -7.96
C ALA A 9 -5.23 -38.39 -8.16
N LEU A 10 -4.39 -38.95 -9.04
CA LEU A 10 -3.08 -38.38 -9.37
C LEU A 10 -3.20 -36.98 -9.98
N GLY A 11 -4.18 -36.75 -10.86
CA GLY A 11 -4.44 -35.43 -11.42
C GLY A 11 -4.81 -34.39 -10.36
N ILE A 12 -5.69 -34.74 -9.42
CA ILE A 12 -6.08 -33.85 -8.32
C ILE A 12 -4.88 -33.54 -7.41
N ILE A 13 -4.07 -34.56 -7.07
CA ILE A 13 -2.87 -34.38 -6.25
C ILE A 13 -1.87 -33.45 -6.94
N LEU A 14 -1.70 -33.60 -8.26
CA LEU A 14 -0.80 -32.74 -9.04
C LEU A 14 -1.27 -31.27 -9.02
N ILE A 15 -2.58 -31.04 -9.19
CA ILE A 15 -3.16 -29.70 -9.14
C ILE A 15 -2.94 -29.08 -7.75
N LEU A 16 -3.25 -29.83 -6.68
CA LEU A 16 -3.03 -29.38 -5.31
C LEU A 16 -1.55 -29.04 -5.05
N TYR A 17 -0.64 -29.87 -5.55
CA TYR A 17 0.80 -29.65 -5.41
C TYR A 17 1.26 -28.35 -6.08
N ILE A 18 0.77 -28.06 -7.29
CA ILE A 18 1.07 -26.81 -8.00
C ILE A 18 0.53 -25.59 -7.23
N VAL A 19 -0.68 -25.68 -6.68
CA VAL A 19 -1.27 -24.61 -5.86
C VAL A 19 -0.45 -24.34 -4.59
N ILE A 20 0.03 -25.40 -3.92
CA ILE A 20 0.86 -25.26 -2.71
C ILE A 20 2.22 -24.63 -3.05
N LEU A 21 2.92 -25.11 -4.09
CA LEU A 21 4.22 -24.58 -4.51
C LEU A 21 4.16 -23.09 -4.89
N SER A 22 3.11 -22.72 -5.62
CA SER A 22 2.90 -21.34 -6.06
C SER A 22 2.56 -20.40 -4.89
N SER A 23 1.91 -20.92 -3.84
CA SER A 23 1.70 -20.20 -2.59
C SER A 23 3.02 -19.97 -1.82
N PHE A 24 3.91 -20.97 -1.77
CA PHE A 24 5.22 -20.84 -1.10
C PHE A 24 6.16 -19.86 -1.80
N THR A 25 6.17 -19.85 -3.13
CA THR A 25 6.97 -18.89 -3.91
C THR A 25 6.46 -17.46 -3.73
N ALA A 26 5.14 -17.25 -3.70
CA ALA A 26 4.56 -15.96 -3.36
C ALA A 26 4.98 -15.47 -1.96
N LEU A 27 4.92 -16.36 -0.96
CA LEU A 27 5.32 -16.06 0.42
C LEU A 27 6.79 -15.61 0.54
N SER A 28 7.69 -16.18 -0.27
CA SER A 28 9.12 -15.83 -0.28
C SER A 28 9.43 -14.49 -0.93
N SER A 29 8.52 -13.97 -1.77
CA SER A 29 8.72 -12.74 -2.54
C SER A 29 8.19 -11.48 -1.83
N GLY A 30 7.69 -11.61 -0.60
CA GLY A 30 7.06 -10.51 0.14
C GLY A 30 5.69 -10.11 -0.43
N ASN A 31 5.18 -10.85 -1.41
CA ASN A 31 3.84 -10.65 -1.95
C ASN A 31 2.85 -11.36 -1.04
N PRO A 32 1.77 -10.70 -0.59
CA PRO A 32 0.78 -11.36 0.25
C PRO A 32 0.12 -12.45 -0.59
N GLY A 33 0.50 -13.71 -0.37
CA GLY A 33 -0.15 -14.87 -0.98
C GLY A 33 -1.65 -14.96 -0.68
N PHE A 34 -2.16 -14.12 0.22
CA PHE A 34 -3.57 -13.83 0.39
C PHE A 34 -3.71 -12.53 1.19
N GLY A 35 -4.59 -11.61 0.78
CA GLY A 35 -4.93 -10.41 1.55
C GLY A 35 -4.70 -9.09 0.81
N ASN A 36 -4.74 -7.99 1.55
CA ASN A 36 -4.60 -6.64 1.00
C ASN A 36 -3.14 -6.20 1.04
N SER A 37 -2.65 -5.65 -0.07
CA SER A 37 -1.42 -4.84 -0.10
C SER A 37 -1.80 -3.41 -0.42
N THR A 38 -1.20 -2.43 0.26
CA THR A 38 -1.39 -1.02 -0.08
C THR A 38 -0.09 -0.45 -0.63
N ASP A 39 -0.12 -0.06 -1.90
CA ASP A 39 0.97 0.64 -2.56
C ASP A 39 0.74 2.15 -2.46
N TRP A 40 1.52 2.78 -1.58
CA TRP A 40 1.58 4.23 -1.46
C TRP A 40 2.54 4.77 -2.51
N SER A 41 2.01 5.42 -3.54
CA SER A 41 2.77 5.85 -4.73
C SER A 41 2.89 7.37 -4.87
N GLY A 42 2.38 8.13 -3.89
CA GLY A 42 2.33 9.59 -3.95
C GLY A 42 3.21 10.26 -2.90
N ASN A 43 3.74 11.44 -3.25
CA ASN A 43 4.19 12.38 -2.23
C ASN A 43 2.96 12.93 -1.49
N CYS A 44 3.11 13.18 -0.19
CA CYS A 44 2.12 13.91 0.59
C CYS A 44 1.78 15.25 -0.06
N GLN A 45 0.51 15.40 -0.46
CA GLN A 45 -0.01 16.68 -0.92
C GLN A 45 -0.33 17.53 0.31
N TRP A 46 0.51 18.53 0.57
CA TRP A 46 0.36 19.43 1.70
C TRP A 46 -0.76 20.43 1.45
N THR A 47 -1.69 20.53 2.39
CA THR A 47 -2.76 21.53 2.40
C THR A 47 -2.76 22.23 3.74
N GLY A 48 -2.41 23.51 3.76
CA GLY A 48 -2.34 24.31 4.99
C GLY A 48 -1.14 25.25 5.02
N GLY A 49 -1.16 26.19 5.96
CA GLY A 49 -0.05 27.12 6.20
C GLY A 49 1.13 26.48 6.95
N CYS A 50 2.14 27.30 7.23
CA CYS A 50 3.35 26.92 7.95
C CYS A 50 3.10 26.62 9.44
N GLY A 51 3.59 25.48 9.95
CA GLY A 51 3.66 25.18 11.38
C GLY A 51 3.27 23.75 11.76
N ALA A 52 3.16 23.48 13.07
CA ALA A 52 2.81 22.17 13.63
C ALA A 52 1.39 21.66 13.28
N SER A 53 0.60 22.46 12.56
CA SER A 53 -0.73 22.12 12.05
C SER A 53 -0.75 21.81 10.55
N ALA A 54 0.42 21.76 9.90
CA ALA A 54 0.51 21.33 8.51
C ALA A 54 0.12 19.86 8.41
N ASN A 55 -0.96 19.58 7.67
CA ASN A 55 -1.43 18.22 7.38
C ASN A 55 -1.39 18.00 5.87
N GLY A 56 -1.05 16.79 5.47
CA GLY A 56 -1.05 16.37 4.07
C GLY A 56 -1.98 15.18 3.87
N ILE A 57 -2.37 14.98 2.61
CA ILE A 57 -3.06 13.77 2.19
C ILE A 57 -2.12 13.02 1.25
N GLU A 58 -1.96 11.73 1.51
CA GLU A 58 -1.24 10.82 0.64
C GLU A 58 -2.22 9.81 0.06
N MET A 59 -2.13 9.61 -1.25
CA MET A 59 -2.98 8.68 -1.99
C MET A 59 -2.23 7.36 -2.17
N GLY A 60 -2.93 6.26 -1.93
CA GLY A 60 -2.46 4.90 -2.14
C GLY A 60 -3.46 4.10 -2.93
N VAL A 61 -3.02 2.93 -3.40
CA VAL A 61 -3.89 1.94 -4.01
C VAL A 61 -3.82 0.69 -3.17
N GLU A 62 -4.95 0.33 -2.57
CA GLU A 62 -5.08 -0.94 -1.86
C GLU A 62 -5.59 -1.99 -2.83
N THR A 63 -4.82 -3.06 -3.00
CA THR A 63 -5.13 -4.17 -3.90
C THR A 63 -5.34 -5.43 -3.08
N PHE A 64 -6.50 -6.07 -3.25
CA PHE A 64 -6.78 -7.38 -2.70
C PHE A 64 -6.27 -8.46 -3.65
N TYR A 65 -5.50 -9.39 -3.10
CA TYR A 65 -4.90 -10.50 -3.82
C TYR A 65 -5.50 -11.83 -3.36
N LEU A 66 -5.87 -12.66 -4.35
CA LEU A 66 -5.99 -14.10 -4.16
C LEU A 66 -4.72 -14.73 -4.73
N PHE A 67 -3.85 -15.25 -3.86
CA PHE A 67 -2.50 -15.64 -4.27
C PHE A 67 -1.72 -14.43 -4.81
N TRP A 68 -1.04 -14.55 -5.94
CA TRP A 68 -0.34 -13.44 -6.60
C TRP A 68 -1.23 -12.74 -7.64
N ILE A 69 -2.53 -13.06 -7.71
CA ILE A 69 -3.45 -12.52 -8.70
C ILE A 69 -4.21 -11.34 -8.07
N PRO A 70 -4.08 -10.11 -8.62
CA PRO A 70 -4.85 -8.97 -8.15
C PRO A 70 -6.32 -9.15 -8.54
N MET A 71 -7.22 -9.07 -7.57
CA MET A 71 -8.65 -9.26 -7.78
C MET A 71 -9.40 -7.93 -7.83
N SER A 72 -9.04 -6.98 -6.98
CA SER A 72 -9.64 -5.65 -6.93
C SER A 72 -8.64 -4.63 -6.42
N SER A 73 -8.73 -3.41 -6.94
CA SER A 73 -7.97 -2.26 -6.46
C SER A 73 -8.93 -1.12 -6.11
N VAL A 74 -8.69 -0.50 -4.96
CA VAL A 74 -9.45 0.66 -4.49
C VAL A 74 -8.48 1.80 -4.13
N PRO A 75 -8.78 3.04 -4.51
CA PRO A 75 -8.01 4.18 -4.04
C PRO A 75 -8.27 4.34 -2.53
N VAL A 76 -7.19 4.49 -1.78
CA VAL A 76 -7.21 4.79 -0.35
C VAL A 76 -6.44 6.07 -0.08
N GLN A 77 -6.79 6.74 0.99
CA GLN A 77 -6.12 7.97 1.41
C GLN A 77 -5.72 7.87 2.87
N ARG A 78 -4.55 8.41 3.20
CA ARG A 78 -4.13 8.60 4.60
C ARG A 78 -3.72 10.03 4.84
N THR A 79 -3.88 10.48 6.07
CA THR A 79 -3.28 11.72 6.54
C THR A 79 -1.80 11.49 6.78
N CYS A 80 -0.98 12.43 6.35
CA CYS A 80 0.43 12.48 6.71
C CYS A 80 0.76 13.80 7.41
N VAL A 81 1.70 13.70 8.35
CA VAL A 81 2.19 14.82 9.17
C VAL A 81 3.65 15.02 8.79
N PRO A 82 4.11 16.26 8.58
CA PRO A 82 5.48 16.48 8.16
C PRO A 82 6.42 16.28 9.35
N ASP A 83 7.50 15.51 9.16
CA ASP A 83 8.54 15.32 10.19
C ASP A 83 9.27 16.63 10.53
N SER A 84 9.23 17.60 9.62
CA SER A 84 9.75 18.95 9.81
C SER A 84 8.78 19.96 9.19
N PRO A 85 8.49 21.10 9.86
CA PRO A 85 7.57 22.08 9.34
C PRO A 85 8.00 22.52 7.92
N PRO A 86 7.10 22.55 6.93
CA PRO A 86 7.44 22.81 5.53
C PRO A 86 7.95 24.23 5.27
N CYS A 87 7.98 25.07 6.29
CA CYS A 87 8.49 26.41 6.24
C CYS A 87 9.65 26.50 7.21
N GLY A 88 10.77 27.05 6.75
CA GLY A 88 11.90 27.42 7.59
C GLY A 88 11.46 28.33 8.75
N PRO A 89 12.39 28.67 9.68
CA PRO A 89 12.05 29.49 10.83
C PRO A 89 11.28 30.72 10.36
N VAL A 90 10.10 30.95 10.95
CA VAL A 90 9.29 32.13 10.69
C VAL A 90 10.17 33.35 10.98
N GLU A 91 10.74 33.94 9.93
CA GLU A 91 11.34 35.26 10.03
C GLU A 91 10.17 36.17 10.34
N LYS A 92 10.05 36.55 11.63
CA LYS A 92 9.10 37.57 12.05
C LYS A 92 9.38 38.80 11.19
N THR A 93 8.55 39.01 10.19
CA THR A 93 8.44 40.32 9.56
C THR A 93 7.83 41.21 10.64
N GLU A 94 8.68 41.82 11.48
CA GLU A 94 8.28 42.95 12.30
C GLU A 94 7.72 44.00 11.33
N SER A 95 6.40 44.16 11.35
CA SER A 95 5.72 45.26 10.71
C SER A 95 6.29 46.54 11.29
N LEU A 96 6.99 47.28 10.45
CA LEU A 96 7.56 48.58 10.73
C LEU A 96 6.41 49.62 10.80
N ASP A 97 5.56 49.50 11.81
CA ASP A 97 4.50 50.46 12.15
C ASP A 97 4.93 51.24 13.41
N GLU A 98 5.91 52.13 13.24
CA GLU A 98 6.04 53.30 14.12
C GLU A 98 6.62 54.48 13.32
N LYS A 99 5.76 55.08 12.51
CA LYS A 99 5.95 56.46 12.07
C LYS A 99 4.58 57.11 11.85
N ILE A 100 4.05 57.73 12.91
CA ILE A 100 3.38 59.04 12.96
C ILE A 100 3.28 59.43 14.44
#